data_AF-A0A9X8E7H4-F1
#
_entry.id   AF-A0A9X8E7H4-F1
#
_cell.length_a   1.000
_cell.length_b   1.000
_cell.length_c   1.000
_cell.angle_alpha   90.00
_cell.angle_beta   90.00
_cell.angle_gamma   90.00
#
_symmetry.space_group_name_H-M   'P 1'
#
loop_
_entity.id
_entity.type
_entity.pdbx_description
1 polymer ?
#
loop_
_entity_poly.entity_id
_entity_poly.type
_entity_poly.pdbx_seq_one_letter_code
_entity_poly.pdbx_strand_id
1 'polypeptide(L)'
;MSSTNTIVYQAVLTLLRQGFGDNDITQLLGGMFPEDQASLMEGIRSTIELSVTEATAASTAAHEMLEEQLAQITSHGRNFEDFLRVARETTATLEEQASAMSNHDHTL
;
A
#
# COMPACT_ATOMS: atom_id res chain seq x y z
N MET A 1 -33.72 6.45 -18.88
CA MET A 1 -32.44 5.85 -18.43
C MET A 1 -31.61 6.95 -17.76
N SER A 2 -31.01 6.66 -16.60
CA SER A 2 -30.27 7.64 -15.79
C SER A 2 -28.94 8.01 -16.46
N SER A 3 -28.54 9.30 -16.39
CA SER A 3 -27.29 9.83 -16.96
C SER A 3 -26.04 9.03 -16.55
N THR A 4 -26.02 8.51 -15.33
CA THR A 4 -24.93 7.67 -14.78
C THR A 4 -24.74 6.37 -15.56
N ASN A 5 -25.82 5.75 -16.04
CA ASN A 5 -25.76 4.49 -16.77
C ASN A 5 -25.09 4.70 -18.15
N THR A 6 -25.38 5.84 -18.80
CA THR A 6 -24.73 6.24 -20.06
C THR A 6 -23.23 6.48 -19.90
N ILE A 7 -22.79 7.13 -18.83
CA ILE A 7 -21.35 7.42 -18.59
C ILE A 7 -20.56 6.13 -18.42
N VAL A 8 -21.05 5.21 -17.58
CA VAL A 8 -20.37 3.93 -17.30
C VAL A 8 -20.32 3.07 -18.56
N TYR A 9 -21.41 3.06 -19.33
CA TYR A 9 -21.45 2.37 -20.61
C TYR A 9 -20.38 2.90 -21.59
N GLN A 10 -20.20 4.21 -21.69
CA GLN A 10 -19.15 4.81 -22.53
C GLN A 10 -17.75 4.49 -22.01
N ALA A 11 -17.54 4.44 -20.70
CA ALA A 11 -16.27 4.07 -20.11
C ALA A 11 -15.89 2.62 -20.47
N VAL A 12 -16.83 1.67 -20.33
CA VAL A 12 -16.62 0.27 -20.72
C VAL A 12 -16.33 0.16 -22.22
N LEU A 13 -17.08 0.85 -23.08
CA LEU A 13 -16.81 0.88 -24.52
C LEU A 13 -15.41 1.42 -24.84
N THR A 14 -14.99 2.47 -24.15
CA THR A 14 -13.67 3.06 -24.33
C THR A 14 -12.56 2.06 -23.99
N LEU A 15 -12.70 1.36 -22.86
CA LEU A 15 -11.75 0.32 -22.44
C LEU A 15 -11.70 -0.85 -23.43
N LEU A 16 -12.85 -1.31 -23.90
CA LEU A 16 -12.93 -2.39 -24.88
C LEU A 16 -12.28 -1.99 -26.21
N ARG A 17 -12.55 -0.77 -26.70
CA ARG A 17 -11.92 -0.25 -27.93
C ARG A 17 -10.41 -0.09 -27.78
N GLN A 18 -9.94 0.29 -26.60
CA GLN A 18 -8.51 0.36 -26.33
C GLN A 18 -7.84 -1.03 -26.33
N GLY A 19 -8.51 -2.06 -25.80
CA GLY A 19 -7.97 -3.41 -25.70
C GLY A 19 -8.08 -4.23 -26.99
N PHE A 20 -9.18 -4.08 -27.73
CA PHE A 20 -9.53 -4.91 -28.89
C PHE A 20 -9.55 -4.15 -30.22
N GLY A 21 -9.55 -2.82 -30.20
CA GLY A 21 -9.66 -1.98 -31.39
C GLY A 21 -11.10 -1.67 -31.80
N ASP A 22 -11.30 -0.51 -32.44
CA ASP A 22 -12.63 -0.01 -32.81
C ASP A 22 -13.38 -0.91 -33.79
N ASN A 23 -12.69 -1.47 -34.79
CA ASN A 23 -13.30 -2.32 -35.81
C ASN A 23 -13.84 -3.64 -35.22
N ASP A 24 -13.08 -4.24 -34.30
CA ASP A 24 -13.45 -5.52 -33.69
C ASP A 24 -14.65 -5.33 -32.74
N ILE A 25 -14.65 -4.25 -31.96
CA ILE A 25 -15.78 -3.92 -31.07
C ILE A 25 -17.03 -3.53 -31.87
N THR A 26 -16.91 -2.78 -32.96
CA THR A 26 -18.07 -2.45 -33.79
C THR A 26 -18.63 -3.66 -34.52
N GLN A 27 -17.79 -4.60 -34.98
CA GLN A 27 -18.25 -5.85 -35.58
C GLN A 27 -18.92 -6.77 -34.56
N LEU A 28 -18.32 -6.92 -33.37
CA LEU A 28 -18.86 -7.72 -32.28
C LEU A 28 -20.23 -7.22 -31.83
N LEU A 29 -20.33 -5.92 -31.54
CA LEU A 29 -21.57 -5.32 -31.02
C LEU A 29 -22.62 -5.10 -32.11
N GLY A 30 -22.21 -4.79 -33.34
CA GLY A 30 -23.12 -4.53 -34.46
C GLY A 30 -23.90 -5.77 -34.93
N GLY A 31 -23.42 -6.97 -34.61
CA GLY A 31 -24.11 -8.24 -34.90
C GLY A 31 -25.07 -8.71 -33.79
N MET A 32 -25.11 -8.02 -32.64
CA MET A 32 -25.92 -8.42 -31.47
C MET A 32 -27.25 -7.68 -31.40
N PHE A 33 -28.25 -8.32 -30.79
CA PHE A 33 -29.46 -7.61 -30.41
C PHE A 33 -29.19 -6.62 -29.27
N PRO A 34 -29.91 -5.48 -29.21
CA PRO A 34 -29.67 -4.44 -28.19
C PRO A 34 -29.73 -4.94 -26.74
N GLU A 35 -30.61 -5.89 -26.45
CA GLU A 35 -30.77 -6.53 -25.13
C GLU A 35 -29.56 -7.39 -24.74
N ASP A 36 -28.98 -8.12 -25.69
CA ASP A 36 -27.80 -8.94 -25.48
C ASP A 36 -26.56 -8.05 -25.29
N GLN A 37 -26.48 -6.96 -26.06
CA GLN A 37 -25.45 -5.94 -25.90
C GLN A 37 -25.52 -5.30 -24.50
N ALA A 38 -26.72 -4.91 -24.03
CA ALA A 38 -26.89 -4.34 -22.71
C ALA A 38 -26.49 -5.32 -21.60
N SER A 39 -26.88 -6.59 -21.75
CA SER A 39 -26.54 -7.65 -20.78
C SER A 39 -25.04 -7.92 -20.73
N LEU A 40 -24.37 -7.96 -21.89
CA LEU A 40 -22.91 -8.11 -21.99
C LEU A 40 -22.20 -6.94 -21.30
N MET A 41 -22.62 -5.70 -21.59
CA MET A 41 -22.00 -4.50 -21.05
C MET A 41 -22.16 -4.40 -19.53
N GLU A 42 -23.31 -4.80 -18.99
CA GLU A 42 -23.51 -4.89 -17.54
C GLU A 42 -22.66 -6.00 -16.92
N GLY A 43 -22.51 -7.16 -17.57
CA GLY A 43 -21.63 -8.23 -17.11
C GLY A 43 -20.16 -7.81 -17.06
N ILE A 44 -19.69 -7.10 -18.08
CA ILE A 44 -18.33 -6.55 -18.13
C ILE A 44 -18.14 -5.50 -17.02
N ARG A 45 -19.10 -4.59 -16.87
CA ARG A 45 -19.09 -3.59 -15.80
C ARG A 45 -18.99 -4.25 -14.42
N SER A 46 -19.84 -5.24 -14.15
CA SER A 46 -19.86 -5.95 -12.87
C SER A 46 -18.53 -6.66 -12.60
N THR A 47 -17.93 -7.27 -13.62
CA THR A 47 -16.62 -7.93 -13.50
C THR A 47 -15.51 -6.93 -13.19
N ILE A 48 -15.53 -5.75 -13.84
CA ILE A 48 -14.58 -4.67 -13.56
C ILE A 48 -14.76 -4.15 -12.13
N GLU A 49 -15.99 -3.87 -11.70
CA GLU A 49 -16.29 -3.38 -10.35
C GLU A 49 -15.83 -4.37 -9.27
N LEU A 50 -16.06 -5.67 -9.49
CA LEU A 50 -15.57 -6.72 -8.60
C LEU A 50 -14.04 -6.75 -8.56
N SER A 51 -13.39 -6.76 -9.72
CA SER A 51 -11.92 -6.80 -9.82
C SER A 51 -11.25 -5.58 -9.16
N VAL A 52 -11.85 -4.39 -9.32
CA VAL A 52 -11.36 -3.16 -8.67
C VAL A 52 -11.51 -3.26 -7.16
N THR A 53 -12.64 -3.81 -6.68
CA THR A 53 -12.88 -4.00 -5.25
C THR A 53 -11.87 -4.96 -4.64
N GLU A 54 -11.64 -6.11 -5.29
CA GLU A 54 -10.65 -7.11 -4.86
C GLU A 54 -9.23 -6.55 -4.86
N ALA A 55 -8.83 -5.87 -5.94
CA ALA A 55 -7.52 -5.24 -6.04
C ALA A 55 -7.31 -4.16 -4.98
N THR A 56 -8.35 -3.36 -4.71
CA THR A 56 -8.31 -2.33 -3.65
C THR A 56 -8.15 -2.98 -2.29
N ALA A 57 -8.94 -4.02 -1.99
CA ALA A 57 -8.83 -4.73 -0.72
C ALA A 57 -7.44 -5.35 -0.51
N ALA A 58 -6.89 -5.99 -1.55
CA ALA A 58 -5.53 -6.53 -1.52
C ALA A 58 -4.46 -5.44 -1.32
N SER A 59 -4.60 -4.31 -2.01
CA SER A 59 -3.71 -3.15 -1.87
C SER A 59 -3.76 -2.56 -0.47
N THR A 60 -4.95 -2.38 0.10
CA THR A 60 -5.14 -1.89 1.47
C THR A 60 -4.48 -2.82 2.49
N ALA A 61 -4.73 -4.13 2.40
CA ALA A 61 -4.12 -5.10 3.31
C ALA A 61 -2.58 -5.10 3.20
N ALA A 62 -2.03 -4.99 1.98
CA ALA A 62 -0.59 -4.89 1.78
C ALA A 62 -0.02 -3.60 2.39
N HIS A 63 -0.73 -2.48 2.26
CA HIS A 63 -0.32 -1.21 2.86
C HIS A 63 -0.32 -1.26 4.39
N GLU A 64 -1.37 -1.81 5.00
CA GLU A 64 -1.45 -2.01 6.46
C GLU A 64 -0.31 -2.87 6.99
N MET A 65 0.02 -3.96 6.28
CA MET A 65 1.15 -4.83 6.64
C MET A 65 2.50 -4.07 6.58
N LEU A 66 2.69 -3.22 5.57
CA LEU A 66 3.91 -2.41 5.45
C LEU A 66 4.03 -1.37 6.56
N GLU A 67 2.93 -0.69 6.90
CA GLU A 67 2.89 0.27 8.02
C GLU A 67 3.22 -0.42 9.36
N GLU A 68 2.68 -1.62 9.60
CA GLU A 68 3.01 -2.40 10.79
C GLU A 68 4.50 -2.77 10.83
N GLN A 69 5.05 -3.26 9.71
CA GLN A 69 6.48 -3.59 9.62
C GLN A 69 7.36 -2.35 9.86
N LEU A 70 7.01 -1.20 9.30
CA LEU A 70 7.72 0.05 9.53
C LEU A 70 7.65 0.48 10.99
N ALA A 71 6.50 0.35 11.65
CA ALA A 71 6.35 0.64 13.07
C ALA A 71 7.25 -0.26 13.93
N GLN A 72 7.31 -1.55 13.62
CA GLN A 72 8.18 -2.52 14.30
C GLN A 72 9.66 -2.18 14.13
N ILE A 73 10.11 -1.92 12.90
CA ILE A 73 11.50 -1.55 12.59
C ILE A 73 11.87 -0.27 13.33
N THR A 74 11.00 0.74 13.30
CA THR A 74 11.23 2.02 13.97
C THR A 74 11.32 1.84 15.48
N SER A 75 10.43 1.03 16.08
CA SER A 75 10.49 0.72 17.51
C SER A 75 11.79 0.01 17.87
N HIS A 76 12.22 -0.96 17.06
CA HIS A 76 13.46 -1.68 17.30
C HIS A 76 14.69 -0.76 17.20
N GLY A 77 14.71 0.14 16.21
CA GLY A 77 15.76 1.15 16.05
C GLY A 77 15.85 2.07 17.27
N ARG A 78 14.71 2.60 17.75
CA ARG A 78 14.68 3.42 18.98
C ARG A 78 15.21 2.67 20.20
N ASN A 79 14.80 1.41 20.38
CA ASN A 79 15.30 0.59 21.49
C ASN A 79 16.83 0.42 21.42
N PHE A 80 17.38 0.20 20.22
CA PHE A 80 18.82 0.09 20.04
C PHE A 80 19.56 1.39 20.36
N GLU A 81 19.02 2.54 19.92
CA GLU A 81 19.56 3.86 20.28
C GLU A 81 19.56 4.09 21.80
N ASP A 82 18.50 3.68 22.48
CA ASP A 82 18.40 3.76 23.95
C ASP A 82 19.44 2.89 24.64
N PHE A 83 19.65 1.65 24.19
CA PHE A 83 20.70 0.79 24.72
C PHE A 83 22.10 1.41 24.54
N LEU A 84 22.38 1.99 23.37
CA LEU A 84 23.66 2.66 23.13
C LEU A 84 23.87 3.87 24.04
N ARG A 85 22.81 4.64 24.29
CA ARG A 85 22.85 5.76 25.24
C ARG A 85 23.18 5.29 26.64
N VAL A 86 22.46 4.28 27.15
CA VAL A 86 22.70 3.71 28.49
C VAL A 86 24.13 3.16 28.61
N ALA A 87 24.62 2.46 27.58
CA ALA A 87 25.98 1.93 27.57
C ALA A 87 27.05 3.06 27.64
N ARG A 88 26.84 4.16 26.91
CA ARG A 88 27.72 5.34 26.95
C ARG A 88 27.71 6.02 28.31
N GLU A 89 26.53 6.24 28.88
CA GLU A 89 26.39 6.83 30.22
C GLU A 89 27.08 5.95 31.28
N THR A 90 26.85 4.64 31.23
CA THR A 90 27.49 3.69 32.14
C THR A 90 29.02 3.74 32.01
N THR A 91 29.54 3.77 30.78
CA THR A 91 30.99 3.86 30.54
C THR A 91 31.57 5.15 31.14
N ALA A 92 30.92 6.29 30.89
CA ALA A 92 31.36 7.58 31.44
C ALA A 92 31.37 7.58 32.97
N THR A 93 30.34 7.01 33.61
CA THR A 93 30.29 6.92 35.08
C THR A 93 31.41 6.03 35.65
N LEU A 94 31.72 4.92 34.98
CA LEU A 94 32.82 4.04 35.40
C LEU A 94 34.19 4.72 35.24
N GLU A 95 34.38 5.47 34.16
CA GLU A 95 35.61 6.26 33.92
C GLU A 95 35.78 7.36 34.99
N GLU A 96 34.70 8.05 35.37
CA GLU A 96 34.72 9.05 36.44
C GLU A 96 35.05 8.41 37.80
N GLN A 97 34.42 7.28 38.14
CA GLN A 97 34.71 6.55 39.37
C GLN A 97 36.16 6.06 39.43
N ALA A 98 36.68 5.49 38.33
CA ALA A 98 38.07 5.06 38.24
C ALA A 98 39.04 6.23 38.43
N SER A 99 38.74 7.38 37.82
CA SER A 99 39.56 8.60 37.95
C SER A 99 39.54 9.14 39.39
N ALA A 100 38.38 9.14 40.04
CA ALA A 100 38.24 9.57 41.43
C ALA A 100 39.02 8.66 42.40
N MET A 101 38.96 7.34 42.20
CA MET A 101 39.72 6.37 43.00
C MET A 101 41.23 6.53 42.79
N SER A 102 41.69 6.68 41.54
CA SER A 102 43.10 6.90 41.24
C SER A 102 43.64 8.18 41.90
N ASN A 103 42.85 9.24 41.98
CA ASN A 103 43.25 10.48 42.64
C ASN A 103 43.24 10.35 44.18
N HIS A 104 42.35 9.53 44.74
CA HIS A 104 42.31 9.25 46.17
C HIS A 104 43.58 8.53 46.65
N ASP A 105 44.04 7.53 45.89
CA ASP A 105 45.28 6.79 46.19
C ASP A 105 46.55 7.65 46.08
N HIS A 106 46.53 8.74 45.31
CA HIS A 106 47.65 9.68 45.23
C HIS A 106 47.69 10.71 46.36
N THR A 107 46.64 10.81 47.18
CA THR A 107 46.51 11.80 48.27
C THR A 107 46.74 11.20 49.66
N LEU A 108 46.83 9.86 49.77
CA LEU A 108 47.18 9.10 50.99
C LEU A 108 48.67 8.75 51.03
#